data_AF-R7UN23-F1
#
_entry.id   AF-R7UN23-F1
#
_cell.length_a   1.000
_cell.length_b   1.000
_cell.length_c   1.000
_cell.angle_alpha   90.00
_cell.angle_beta   90.00
_cell.angle_gamma   90.00
#
_symmetry.space_group_name_H-M   'P 1'
#
loop_
_entity.id
_entity.type
_entity.pdbx_description
1 polymer ?
#
loop_
_entity_poly.entity_id
_entity_poly.type
_entity_poly.pdbx_seq_one_letter_code
_entity_poly.pdbx_strand_id
1 'polypeptide(L)'
;MPLVTQATPAFRYKPSETIDGLLQVCISYAPFGIYWKPDKSQEEEPRTQCPYCSFQLSETELVCPECKNNLPYCIITGRHISREDITTCPKCEFPAILSEFLKLLESEEVCPMCSEKIDSQNLEKAKDLERILHPEEGADE
;
A
#
# COMPACT_ATOMS: atom_id res chain seq x y z
N MET A 1 37.05 31.39 25.90
CA MET A 1 37.24 31.28 24.44
C MET A 1 38.14 30.09 24.19
N PRO A 2 37.95 29.25 23.16
CA PRO A 2 36.76 28.93 22.38
C PRO A 2 36.59 27.40 22.14
N LEU A 3 35.50 27.05 21.44
CA LEU A 3 35.39 25.97 20.44
C LEU A 3 35.33 24.49 20.86
N VAL A 4 34.09 24.08 21.12
CA VAL A 4 33.35 22.94 20.52
C VAL A 4 34.10 22.15 19.44
N THR A 5 34.15 20.82 19.57
CA THR A 5 34.30 19.90 18.43
C THR A 5 33.35 18.72 18.61
N GLN A 6 32.60 18.45 17.56
CA GLN A 6 31.41 17.60 17.48
C GLN A 6 31.73 16.16 17.06
N ALA A 7 30.81 15.25 17.42
CA ALA A 7 30.29 14.07 16.67
C ALA A 7 31.29 12.92 16.34
N THR A 8 30.95 11.61 16.37
CA THR A 8 29.70 10.84 16.16
C THR A 8 29.77 9.48 16.88
N PRO A 9 28.65 8.88 17.34
CA PRO A 9 28.62 7.47 17.76
C PRO A 9 28.27 6.51 16.60
N ALA A 10 29.06 5.44 16.44
CA ALA A 10 28.68 4.29 15.63
C ALA A 10 27.66 3.44 16.41
N PHE A 11 26.41 3.54 16.00
CA PHE A 11 25.29 2.82 16.60
C PHE A 11 25.26 1.39 16.04
N ARG A 12 25.70 0.42 16.85
CA ARG A 12 25.45 -0.99 16.59
C ARG A 12 24.14 -1.36 17.30
N TYR A 13 23.05 -1.41 16.56
CA TYR A 13 21.78 -1.94 17.07
C TYR A 13 21.68 -3.42 16.71
N LYS A 14 21.45 -4.27 17.71
CA LYS A 14 20.61 -5.44 17.51
C LYS A 14 19.72 -5.68 18.73
N PRO A 15 18.50 -6.20 18.47
CA PRO A 15 17.33 -5.98 19.28
C PRO A 15 16.95 -7.23 20.08
N SER A 16 15.84 -7.08 20.82
CA SER A 16 14.98 -8.15 21.32
C SER A 16 15.61 -8.89 22.51
N GLU A 17 14.96 -9.14 23.63
CA GLU A 17 13.56 -9.43 23.94
C GLU A 17 13.44 -9.11 25.45
N THR A 18 12.40 -8.50 26.00
CA THR A 18 11.16 -9.19 26.36
C THR A 18 10.27 -8.15 27.04
N ILE A 19 9.00 -8.19 26.65
CA ILE A 19 7.85 -7.43 27.12
C ILE A 19 7.52 -7.69 28.61
N ASP A 20 6.84 -6.71 29.23
CA ASP A 20 6.13 -6.77 30.53
C ASP A 20 6.83 -6.36 31.85
N GLY A 21 7.94 -5.61 31.80
CA GLY A 21 8.65 -5.18 33.02
C GLY A 21 8.85 -3.68 33.27
N LEU A 22 8.29 -2.76 32.48
CA LEU A 22 8.77 -1.36 32.46
C LEU A 22 7.69 -0.27 32.40
N LEU A 23 6.47 -0.53 32.87
CA LEU A 23 5.46 0.54 32.89
C LEU A 23 5.52 1.46 34.14
N GLN A 24 6.28 1.10 35.18
CA GLN A 24 6.20 1.82 36.47
C GLN A 24 7.30 2.89 36.70
N VAL A 25 8.36 2.97 35.87
CA VAL A 25 9.57 3.77 36.21
C VAL A 25 9.78 5.01 35.32
N CYS A 26 8.78 5.46 34.56
CA CYS A 26 8.94 6.64 33.68
C CYS A 26 8.21 7.92 34.14
N ILE A 27 7.50 7.89 35.27
CA ILE A 27 6.61 9.03 35.66
C ILE A 27 7.32 10.07 36.55
N SER A 28 8.48 9.76 37.14
CA SER A 28 8.99 10.56 38.26
C SER A 28 9.98 11.69 37.92
N TYR A 29 10.49 11.81 36.69
CA TYR A 29 11.56 12.77 36.37
C TYR A 29 11.45 13.46 35.00
N ALA A 30 10.36 14.18 34.72
CA ALA A 30 10.32 15.10 33.58
C ALA A 30 9.57 16.41 33.90
N PRO A 31 10.26 17.56 34.02
CA PRO A 31 9.64 18.87 34.09
C PRO A 31 9.27 19.40 32.69
N PHE A 32 8.11 20.05 32.58
CA PHE A 32 7.62 20.82 31.42
C PHE A 32 7.56 20.09 30.06
N GLY A 33 6.36 19.57 29.75
CA GLY A 33 5.68 20.08 28.56
C GLY A 33 5.75 19.31 27.24
N ILE A 34 5.93 17.99 27.23
CA ILE A 34 5.52 17.17 26.07
C ILE A 34 4.79 15.92 26.59
N TYR A 35 3.46 16.04 26.72
CA TYR A 35 2.58 14.88 26.87
C TYR A 35 2.41 14.26 25.48
N TRP A 36 3.15 13.19 25.19
CA TRP A 36 2.81 12.33 24.05
C TRP A 36 1.48 11.66 24.36
N LYS A 37 0.41 12.18 23.77
CA LYS A 37 -0.82 11.40 23.59
C LYS A 37 -0.41 10.23 22.70
N PRO A 38 -0.53 8.98 23.16
CA PRO A 38 -0.50 7.87 22.23
C PRO A 38 -1.70 8.08 21.33
N ASP A 39 -1.48 8.53 20.09
CA ASP A 39 -2.50 8.50 19.07
C ASP A 39 -2.68 7.01 18.70
N LYS A 40 -3.44 6.31 19.54
CA LYS A 40 -3.96 4.98 19.24
C LYS A 40 -5.23 5.15 18.40
N SER A 41 -5.09 5.82 17.27
CA SER A 41 -5.91 5.49 16.12
C SER A 41 -5.07 4.52 15.27
N GLN A 42 -5.09 3.23 15.64
CA GLN A 42 -4.76 2.21 14.65
C GLN A 42 -5.91 2.28 13.64
N GLU A 43 -5.70 3.05 12.57
CA GLU A 43 -6.58 3.02 11.42
C GLU A 43 -6.54 1.58 10.90
N GLU A 44 -7.68 0.89 11.00
CA GLU A 44 -7.82 -0.49 10.56
C GLU A 44 -7.49 -0.54 9.07
N GLU A 45 -6.38 -1.21 8.72
CA GLU A 45 -5.96 -1.35 7.32
C GLU A 45 -7.13 -1.96 6.52
N PRO A 46 -7.62 -1.27 5.47
CA PRO A 46 -8.68 -1.77 4.62
C PRO A 46 -8.38 -3.18 4.12
N ARG A 47 -9.32 -4.10 4.39
CA ARG A 47 -9.23 -5.48 3.90
C ARG A 47 -10.07 -5.61 2.64
N THR A 48 -9.46 -6.12 1.59
CA THR A 48 -10.07 -6.34 0.28
C THR A 48 -10.12 -7.82 -0.03
N GLN A 49 -11.02 -8.22 -0.93
CA GLN A 49 -11.19 -9.62 -1.31
C GLN A 49 -10.24 -10.00 -2.44
N CYS A 50 -9.60 -11.17 -2.32
CA CYS A 50 -8.75 -11.75 -3.34
C CYS A 50 -9.55 -12.00 -4.63
N PRO A 51 -9.03 -11.60 -5.82
CA PRO A 51 -9.72 -11.81 -7.09
C PRO A 51 -9.78 -13.29 -7.54
N TYR A 52 -9.02 -14.19 -6.90
CA TYR A 52 -9.04 -15.64 -7.20
C TYR A 52 -9.95 -16.43 -6.27
N CYS A 53 -9.73 -16.34 -4.95
CA CYS A 53 -10.42 -17.14 -3.94
C CYS A 53 -11.43 -16.37 -3.08
N SER A 54 -11.62 -15.06 -3.32
CA SER A 54 -12.48 -14.19 -2.51
C SER A 54 -12.11 -14.13 -1.02
N PHE A 55 -10.92 -14.58 -0.66
CA PHE A 55 -10.39 -14.48 0.70
C PHE A 55 -10.14 -13.02 1.08
N GLN A 56 -10.52 -12.61 2.29
CA GLN A 56 -10.24 -11.27 2.79
C GLN A 56 -8.80 -11.16 3.27
N LEU A 57 -8.02 -10.32 2.59
CA LEU A 57 -6.63 -10.02 2.94
C LEU A 57 -6.40 -8.51 2.95
N SER A 58 -5.31 -8.07 3.57
CA SER A 58 -4.90 -6.67 3.59
C SER A 58 -4.56 -6.19 2.18
N GLU A 59 -4.96 -4.96 1.85
CA GLU A 59 -4.73 -4.35 0.54
C GLU A 59 -3.23 -4.23 0.15
N THR A 60 -2.34 -4.26 1.13
CA THR A 60 -0.88 -4.26 0.99
C THR A 60 -0.29 -5.61 0.56
N GLU A 61 -1.05 -6.69 0.67
CA GLU A 61 -0.60 -8.04 0.29
C GLU A 61 -0.74 -8.25 -1.21
N LEU A 62 0.37 -8.53 -1.87
CA LEU A 62 0.44 -8.84 -3.31
C LEU A 62 0.41 -10.35 -3.60
N VAL A 63 0.54 -11.18 -2.57
CA VAL A 63 0.49 -12.63 -2.67
C VAL A 63 -0.57 -13.14 -1.70
N CYS A 64 -1.55 -13.86 -2.21
CA CYS A 64 -2.60 -14.37 -1.34
C CYS A 64 -2.11 -15.61 -0.57
N PRO A 65 -2.26 -15.66 0.78
CA PRO A 65 -1.81 -16.80 1.58
C PRO A 65 -2.61 -18.08 1.33
N GLU A 66 -3.85 -17.96 0.84
CA GLU A 66 -4.75 -19.08 0.52
C GLU A 66 -4.45 -19.68 -0.85
N CYS A 67 -4.52 -18.88 -1.92
CA CYS A 67 -4.32 -19.39 -3.28
C CYS A 67 -2.86 -19.40 -3.73
N LYS A 68 -1.94 -18.80 -2.97
CA LYS A 68 -0.50 -18.67 -3.27
C LYS A 68 -0.21 -18.09 -4.66
N ASN A 69 -1.16 -17.34 -5.22
CA ASN A 69 -1.01 -16.69 -6.50
C ASN A 69 -0.64 -15.21 -6.34
N ASN A 70 0.05 -14.66 -7.33
CA ASN A 70 0.38 -13.25 -7.39
C ASN A 70 -0.86 -12.45 -7.82
N LEU A 71 -1.19 -11.41 -7.05
CA LEU A 71 -2.33 -10.55 -7.32
C LEU A 71 -1.89 -9.38 -8.21
N PRO A 72 -2.71 -8.98 -9.20
CA PRO A 72 -2.46 -7.75 -9.94
C PRO A 72 -2.56 -6.54 -9.01
N TYR A 73 -1.67 -5.59 -9.19
CA TYR A 73 -1.59 -4.38 -8.39
C TYR A 73 -2.08 -3.15 -9.17
N CYS A 74 -2.62 -2.19 -8.44
CA CYS A 74 -3.11 -0.93 -8.97
C CYS A 74 -1.95 0.04 -9.20
N ILE A 75 -1.86 0.62 -10.40
CA ILE A 75 -0.84 1.63 -10.72
C ILE A 75 -0.96 2.94 -9.92
N ILE A 76 -2.11 3.19 -9.30
CA ILE A 76 -2.39 4.45 -8.57
C ILE A 76 -2.07 4.31 -7.09
N THR A 77 -2.62 3.28 -6.44
CA THR A 77 -2.44 3.07 -4.99
C THR A 77 -1.27 2.15 -4.66
N GLY A 78 -0.79 1.35 -5.61
CA GLY A 78 0.23 0.31 -5.39
C GLY A 78 -0.29 -0.91 -4.62
N ARG A 79 -1.61 -1.03 -4.46
CA ARG A 79 -2.28 -2.08 -3.67
C ARG A 79 -2.87 -3.15 -4.58
N HIS A 80 -3.17 -4.34 -4.06
CA HIS A 80 -3.81 -5.37 -4.87
C HIS A 80 -5.23 -4.96 -5.28
N ILE A 81 -5.67 -5.44 -6.43
CA ILE A 81 -6.99 -5.11 -7.00
C ILE A 81 -8.02 -6.17 -6.61
N SER A 82 -9.23 -5.74 -6.26
CA SER A 82 -10.38 -6.62 -6.02
C SER A 82 -11.11 -6.94 -7.33
N ARG A 83 -11.86 -8.05 -7.36
CA ARG A 83 -12.65 -8.44 -8.54
C ARG A 83 -13.75 -7.42 -8.90
N GLU A 84 -14.23 -6.67 -7.92
CA GLU A 84 -15.41 -5.80 -8.07
C GLU A 84 -15.07 -4.47 -8.77
N ASP A 85 -13.89 -3.93 -8.53
CA ASP A 85 -13.49 -2.58 -8.97
C ASP A 85 -12.25 -2.59 -9.86
N ILE A 86 -12.03 -3.68 -10.58
CA ILE A 86 -10.96 -3.76 -11.57
C ILE A 86 -11.31 -2.96 -12.82
N THR A 87 -10.34 -2.18 -13.28
CA THR A 87 -10.40 -1.49 -14.56
C THR A 87 -9.04 -1.54 -15.22
N THR A 88 -9.03 -1.27 -16.52
CA THR A 88 -7.82 -1.21 -17.33
C THR A 88 -7.82 0.10 -18.10
N CYS A 89 -6.68 0.76 -18.16
CA CYS A 89 -6.55 2.00 -18.92
C CYS A 89 -6.77 1.71 -20.43
N PRO A 90 -7.61 2.46 -21.16
CA PRO A 90 -7.90 2.19 -22.57
C PRO A 90 -6.73 2.45 -23.52
N LYS A 91 -5.65 3.10 -23.04
CA LYS A 91 -4.47 3.44 -23.85
C LYS A 91 -3.31 2.46 -23.67
N CYS A 92 -3.08 2.02 -22.43
CA CYS A 92 -1.91 1.21 -22.06
C CYS A 92 -2.28 -0.13 -21.42
N GLU A 93 -3.57 -0.42 -21.27
CA GLU A 93 -4.10 -1.71 -20.77
C GLU A 93 -3.60 -2.09 -19.36
N PHE A 94 -3.11 -1.12 -18.60
CA PHE A 94 -2.64 -1.37 -17.23
C PHE A 94 -3.80 -1.51 -16.25
N PRO A 95 -3.74 -2.51 -15.36
CA PRO A 95 -4.77 -2.74 -14.37
C PRO A 95 -4.73 -1.69 -13.25
N ALA A 96 -5.90 -1.23 -12.84
CA ALA A 96 -6.09 -0.26 -11.78
C ALA A 96 -7.42 -0.49 -11.05
N ILE A 97 -7.56 0.16 -9.89
CA ILE A 97 -8.83 0.21 -9.16
C ILE A 97 -9.66 1.36 -9.75
N LEU A 98 -10.87 1.07 -10.23
CA LEU A 98 -11.77 2.05 -10.87
C LEU A 98 -12.02 3.25 -9.95
N SER A 99 -12.37 3.00 -8.70
CA SER A 99 -12.66 4.05 -7.71
C SER A 99 -11.48 5.00 -7.50
N GLU A 100 -10.25 4.46 -7.45
CA GLU A 100 -9.04 5.24 -7.27
C GLU A 100 -8.63 5.95 -8.56
N PHE A 101 -8.88 5.33 -9.71
CA PHE A 101 -8.66 5.93 -11.03
C PHE A 101 -9.57 7.12 -11.26
N LEU A 102 -10.85 7.02 -10.90
CA LEU A 102 -11.79 8.14 -10.99
C LEU A 102 -11.40 9.29 -10.07
N LYS A 103 -10.95 9.01 -8.84
CA LYS A 103 -10.42 10.03 -7.93
C LYS A 103 -9.19 10.72 -8.51
N LEU A 104 -8.29 9.96 -9.11
CA LEU A 104 -7.11 10.53 -9.78
C LEU A 104 -7.54 11.44 -10.92
N LEU A 105 -8.49 11.03 -11.77
CA LEU A 105 -8.99 11.85 -12.87
C LEU A 105 -9.70 13.15 -12.42
N GLU A 106 -10.22 13.20 -11.20
CA GLU A 106 -10.80 14.43 -10.64
C GLU A 106 -9.73 15.49 -10.35
N SER A 107 -8.49 15.06 -10.03
CA SER A 107 -7.35 15.96 -9.75
C SER A 107 -6.45 16.13 -10.98
N GLU A 108 -6.03 15.02 -11.58
CA GLU A 108 -5.14 14.95 -12.73
C GLU A 108 -5.73 13.98 -13.75
N GLU A 109 -6.24 14.51 -14.87
CA GLU A 109 -6.85 13.76 -15.97
C GLU A 109 -5.84 12.94 -16.82
N VAL A 110 -4.69 12.58 -16.25
CA VAL A 110 -3.53 12.01 -16.95
C VAL A 110 -3.12 10.70 -16.29
N CYS A 111 -2.96 9.65 -17.08
CA CYS A 111 -2.47 8.36 -16.57
C CYS A 111 -0.97 8.43 -16.22
N PRO A 112 -0.54 8.02 -15.01
CA PRO A 112 0.86 8.10 -14.59
C PRO A 112 1.81 7.15 -15.35
N MET A 113 1.27 6.12 -16.03
CA MET A 113 2.06 5.16 -16.80
C MET A 113 2.30 5.61 -18.25
N CYS A 114 1.27 6.09 -18.94
CA CYS A 114 1.36 6.44 -20.36
C CYS A 114 1.34 7.95 -20.63
N SER A 115 1.15 8.78 -19.61
CA SER A 115 1.02 10.24 -19.72
C SER A 115 -0.05 10.71 -20.72
N GLU A 116 -1.02 9.85 -21.01
CA GLU A 116 -2.14 10.17 -21.89
C GLU A 116 -3.32 10.66 -21.07
N LYS A 117 -4.09 11.58 -21.67
CA LYS A 117 -5.35 12.04 -21.09
C LYS A 117 -6.43 10.99 -21.20
N ILE A 118 -7.09 10.68 -20.08
CA ILE A 118 -8.16 9.68 -20.03
C ILE A 118 -9.41 10.32 -19.47
N ASP A 119 -10.51 10.25 -20.21
CA ASP A 119 -11.82 10.71 -19.73
C ASP A 119 -12.45 9.69 -18.79
N SER A 120 -13.01 10.17 -17.68
CA SER A 120 -13.74 9.34 -16.70
C SER A 120 -14.94 8.62 -17.30
N GLN A 121 -15.54 9.17 -18.36
CA GLN A 121 -16.65 8.55 -19.09
C GLN A 121 -16.22 7.36 -19.96
N ASN A 122 -14.95 7.31 -20.35
CA ASN A 122 -14.41 6.23 -21.19
C ASN A 122 -13.79 5.10 -20.34
N LEU A 123 -13.80 5.24 -19.00
CA LEU A 123 -13.39 4.19 -18.08
C LEU A 123 -14.56 3.26 -17.78
N GLU A 124 -14.42 2.01 -18.20
CA GLU A 124 -15.33 0.93 -17.85
C GLU A 124 -14.63 -0.12 -16.97
N LYS A 125 -15.41 -0.86 -16.18
CA LYS A 125 -14.91 -2.03 -15.45
C LYS A 125 -14.43 -3.08 -16.44
N ALA A 126 -13.29 -3.69 -16.16
CA ALA A 126 -12.74 -4.73 -17.03
C ALA A 126 -13.69 -5.94 -17.04
N LYS A 127 -14.21 -6.29 -18.21
CA LYS A 127 -15.09 -7.46 -18.39
C LYS A 127 -14.30 -8.77 -18.44
N ASP A 128 -13.03 -8.68 -18.84
CA ASP A 128 -12.14 -9.82 -19.02
C ASP A 128 -11.21 -9.93 -17.80
N LEU A 129 -11.76 -10.46 -16.71
CA LEU A 129 -11.02 -10.72 -15.48
C LEU A 129 -9.92 -11.77 -15.70
N GLU A 130 -10.18 -12.76 -16.55
CA GLU A 130 -9.29 -13.89 -16.77
C GLU A 130 -7.97 -13.46 -17.42
N ARG A 131 -8.00 -12.56 -18.42
CA ARG A 131 -6.78 -12.01 -19.04
C ARG A 131 -5.90 -11.22 -18.08
N ILE A 132 -6.49 -10.55 -17.09
CA ILE A 132 -5.72 -9.73 -16.13
C ILE A 132 -5.10 -10.59 -15.03
N LEU A 133 -5.80 -11.66 -14.65
CA LEU A 133 -5.40 -12.58 -13.59
C LEU A 133 -4.43 -13.66 -14.11
N HIS A 134 -4.52 -14.01 -15.37
CA HIS A 134 -3.60 -14.94 -16.02
C HIS A 134 -2.95 -14.24 -17.22
N PRO A 135 -1.94 -13.39 -17.02
CA PRO A 135 -1.00 -13.09 -18.09
C PRO A 135 -0.27 -14.40 -18.37
N GLU A 136 -0.82 -15.19 -19.26
CA GLU A 136 -0.25 -16.41 -19.80
C GLU A 136 1.27 -16.25 -19.94
N GLU A 137 1.99 -17.07 -19.16
CA GLU A 137 3.45 -17.15 -19.16
C GLU A 137 3.90 -17.55 -20.57
N GLY A 138 4.13 -16.54 -21.39
CA GLY A 138 4.73 -16.66 -22.70
C GLY A 138 6.20 -17.04 -22.56
N ALA A 139 6.45 -18.35 -22.59
CA ALA A 139 7.60 -18.99 -23.21
C ALA A 139 9.02 -18.62 -22.71
N ASP A 140 9.55 -19.45 -21.82
CA ASP A 140 10.93 -19.92 -21.95
C ASP A 140 10.94 -21.43 -22.26
N GLU A 141 11.21 -21.72 -23.53
CA GLU A 141 11.53 -23.05 -24.08
C GLU A 141 13.05 -23.17 -24.26
#